data_AF-A0A1Q5XHD3-F1
#
_entry.id   AF-A0A1Q5XHD3-F1
#
_cell.length_a   1.000
_cell.length_b   1.000
_cell.length_c   1.000
_cell.angle_alpha   90.00
_cell.angle_beta   90.00
_cell.angle_gamma   90.00
#
_symmetry.space_group_name_H-M   'P 1'
#
loop_
_entity.id
_entity.type
_entity.pdbx_description
1 polymer ?
#
loop_
_entity_poly.entity_id
_entity_poly.type
_entity_poly.pdbx_seq_one_letter_code
_entity_poly.pdbx_strand_id
1 'polypeptide(L)'
;MFDQAACVVSQHEDKRRLKINLYFILDLYNDDNDFDIMSIVSILKATGLARLDFIDTILDSEEYSSVLEVEISEFKALANYLKIPNVSTQHGVKGESHETVFFIAEDSNSTPVVHMYRFFKLWSHTDISLNSFESFYYDYVKWINATIHYLGFKLSDINKALHGQHQDYLVAKVKELIENFKDNMIFRELCERSYLDYLSKPNVTTAKECFKESQVYGALCAYRLFYVGCSRAKRNLTIFIDKSKIDSYAVQLFKKFREVGFEVEN
;
A
#
# COMPACT_ATOMS: atom_id res chain seq x y z
N MET A 1 18.52 29.03 3.41
CA MET A 1 18.27 28.43 2.08
C MET A 1 18.74 29.36 0.99
N PHE A 2 18.02 30.47 0.70
CA PHE A 2 18.49 31.44 -0.29
C PHE A 2 19.71 32.24 0.18
N ASP A 3 20.61 32.56 -0.75
CA ASP A 3 21.72 33.48 -0.52
C ASP A 3 21.21 34.93 -0.63
N GLN A 4 21.19 35.62 0.50
CA GLN A 4 20.71 37.00 0.56
C GLN A 4 21.54 37.92 -0.34
N ALA A 5 22.85 37.69 -0.47
CA ALA A 5 23.71 38.52 -1.32
C ALA A 5 23.35 38.38 -2.81
N ALA A 6 22.90 37.19 -3.24
CA ALA A 6 22.45 36.94 -4.60
C ALA A 6 21.10 37.61 -4.92
N CYS A 7 20.28 37.88 -3.90
CA CYS A 7 18.96 38.50 -4.03
C CYS A 7 18.95 40.01 -3.77
N VAL A 8 20.05 40.61 -3.27
CA VAL A 8 20.15 42.05 -3.06
C VAL A 8 20.25 42.77 -4.40
N VAL A 9 19.39 43.78 -4.57
CA VAL A 9 19.34 44.63 -5.76
C VAL A 9 19.80 46.02 -5.38
N SER A 10 21.01 46.37 -5.81
CA SER A 10 21.60 47.69 -5.58
C SER A 10 21.75 48.49 -6.86
N GLN A 11 21.92 47.80 -7.99
CA GLN A 11 22.12 48.40 -9.31
C GLN A 11 21.18 47.78 -10.35
N HIS A 12 21.08 48.43 -11.51
CA HIS A 12 20.23 47.94 -12.62
C HIS A 12 20.67 46.56 -13.12
N GLU A 13 21.97 46.28 -13.10
CA GLU A 13 22.54 45.00 -13.53
C GLU A 13 22.13 43.84 -12.60
N ASP A 14 22.04 44.09 -11.28
CA ASP A 14 21.55 43.12 -10.31
C ASP A 14 20.11 42.67 -10.63
N LYS A 15 19.24 43.62 -11.02
CA LYS A 15 17.86 43.31 -11.45
C LYS A 15 17.88 42.40 -12.66
N ARG A 16 18.73 42.68 -13.64
CA ARG A 16 18.82 41.91 -14.88
C ARG A 16 19.31 40.49 -14.59
N ARG A 17 20.35 40.35 -13.77
CA ARG A 17 20.90 39.05 -13.33
C ARG A 17 19.86 38.23 -12.57
N LEU A 18 19.23 38.81 -11.55
CA LEU A 18 18.22 38.12 -10.75
C LEU A 18 17.03 37.70 -11.60
N LYS A 19 16.57 38.58 -12.50
CA LYS A 19 15.50 38.28 -13.46
C LYS A 19 15.87 37.06 -14.31
N ILE A 20 17.05 37.05 -14.93
CA ILE A 20 17.50 35.94 -15.77
C ILE A 20 17.52 34.62 -14.97
N ASN A 21 18.10 34.62 -13.77
CA ASN A 21 18.18 33.41 -12.95
C ASN A 21 16.80 32.89 -12.54
N LEU A 22 15.87 33.79 -12.20
CA LEU A 22 14.50 33.42 -11.83
C LEU A 22 13.71 32.87 -13.03
N TYR A 23 13.86 33.46 -14.22
CA TYR A 23 13.22 32.92 -15.42
C TYR A 23 13.78 31.54 -15.76
N PHE A 24 15.08 31.33 -15.63
CA PHE A 24 15.68 30.02 -15.90
C PHE A 24 15.12 28.91 -14.98
N ILE A 25 14.92 29.21 -13.70
CA ILE A 25 14.28 28.28 -12.76
C ILE A 25 12.80 28.10 -13.09
N LEU A 26 12.09 29.18 -13.42
CA LEU A 26 10.67 29.14 -13.71
C LEU A 26 10.38 28.38 -15.01
N ASP A 27 11.22 28.54 -16.02
CA ASP A 27 11.13 27.86 -17.30
C ASP A 27 11.35 26.36 -17.07
N LEU A 28 12.39 25.95 -16.32
CA LEU A 28 12.58 24.53 -15.99
C LEU A 28 11.45 23.97 -15.13
N TYR A 29 10.98 24.74 -14.15
CA TYR A 29 9.85 24.32 -13.33
C TYR A 29 8.58 24.17 -14.14
N ASN A 30 8.33 24.99 -15.17
CA ASN A 30 7.11 24.92 -15.99
C ASN A 30 7.27 24.06 -17.24
N ASP A 31 8.48 23.60 -17.54
CA ASP A 31 8.71 22.67 -18.63
C ASP A 31 7.98 21.35 -18.34
N ASP A 32 7.38 20.79 -19.39
CA ASP A 32 6.70 19.48 -19.38
C ASP A 32 7.69 18.35 -19.72
N ASN A 33 8.97 18.67 -19.96
CA ASN A 33 10.05 17.69 -20.03
C ASN A 33 10.30 17.03 -18.67
N ASP A 34 10.71 15.75 -18.67
CA ASP A 34 10.94 14.88 -17.50
C ASP A 34 12.18 15.31 -16.68
N PHE A 35 12.18 16.53 -16.14
CA PHE A 35 13.20 16.97 -15.19
C PHE A 35 12.90 16.43 -13.79
N ASP A 36 13.94 16.05 -13.09
CA ASP A 36 13.90 15.59 -11.70
C ASP A 36 14.17 16.75 -10.71
N ILE A 37 13.95 16.48 -9.42
CA ILE A 37 14.24 17.44 -8.34
C ILE A 37 15.74 17.80 -8.34
N MET A 38 16.63 16.87 -8.65
CA MET A 38 18.07 17.10 -8.78
C MET A 38 18.40 18.22 -9.77
N SER A 39 17.70 18.28 -10.90
CA SER A 39 17.89 19.29 -11.94
C SER A 39 17.62 20.70 -11.41
N ILE A 40 16.53 20.89 -10.64
CA ILE A 40 16.23 22.17 -9.98
C ILE A 40 17.29 22.54 -8.94
N VAL A 41 17.70 21.58 -8.10
CA VAL A 41 18.71 21.80 -7.05
C VAL A 41 20.06 22.19 -7.65
N SER A 42 20.46 21.54 -8.74
CA SER A 42 21.69 21.84 -9.48
C SER A 42 21.69 23.25 -10.07
N ILE A 43 20.54 23.72 -10.59
CA ILE A 43 20.40 25.11 -11.08
C ILE A 43 20.47 26.11 -9.94
N LEU A 44 19.85 25.82 -8.80
CA LEU A 44 19.94 26.67 -7.61
C LEU A 44 21.40 26.84 -7.14
N LYS A 45 22.20 25.77 -7.27
CA LYS A 45 23.66 25.80 -7.03
C LYS A 45 24.37 26.66 -8.07
N ALA A 46 24.14 26.42 -9.36
CA ALA A 46 24.83 27.10 -10.46
C ALA A 46 24.51 28.60 -10.54
N THR A 47 23.28 28.99 -10.21
CA THR A 47 22.84 30.40 -10.19
C THR A 47 23.31 31.18 -8.97
N GLY A 48 23.84 30.50 -7.94
CA GLY A 48 24.20 31.09 -6.66
C GLY A 48 23.00 31.63 -5.87
N LEU A 49 21.77 31.27 -6.25
CA LEU A 49 20.56 31.75 -5.57
C LEU A 49 20.35 31.08 -4.21
N ALA A 50 20.84 29.85 -4.06
CA ALA A 50 20.86 29.15 -2.79
C ALA A 50 22.28 29.12 -2.22
N ARG A 51 22.39 29.14 -0.89
CA ARG A 51 23.69 29.04 -0.23
C ARG A 51 24.30 27.66 -0.51
N LEU A 52 25.58 27.65 -0.87
CA LEU A 52 26.30 26.42 -1.21
C LEU A 52 26.29 25.39 -0.07
N ASP A 53 26.51 25.85 1.17
CA ASP A 53 26.50 25.01 2.38
C ASP A 53 25.19 24.21 2.53
N PHE A 54 24.07 24.84 2.23
CA PHE A 54 22.75 24.24 2.31
C PHE A 54 22.50 23.25 1.17
N ILE A 55 22.89 23.60 -0.06
CA ILE A 55 22.71 22.71 -1.21
C ILE A 55 23.58 21.47 -1.09
N ASP A 56 24.84 21.61 -0.67
CA ASP A 56 25.75 20.48 -0.49
C ASP A 56 25.22 19.52 0.58
N THR A 57 24.61 20.04 1.66
CA THR A 57 23.93 19.21 2.67
C THR A 57 22.80 18.35 2.08
N ILE A 58 22.09 18.84 1.07
CA ILE A 58 21.01 18.08 0.40
C ILE A 58 21.61 17.02 -0.54
N LEU A 59 22.60 17.42 -1.34
CA LEU A 59 23.21 16.57 -2.37
C LEU A 59 24.04 15.42 -1.77
N ASP A 60 24.69 15.66 -0.64
CA ASP A 60 25.55 14.69 0.04
C ASP A 60 24.77 13.77 1.00
N SER A 61 23.46 13.98 1.15
CA SER A 61 22.61 13.19 2.04
C SER A 61 22.07 11.95 1.34
N GLU A 62 22.44 10.77 1.86
CA GLU A 62 21.85 9.51 1.43
C GLU A 62 20.32 9.48 1.63
N GLU A 63 19.79 10.21 2.62
CA GLU A 63 18.36 10.28 2.90
C GLU A 63 17.57 10.95 1.76
N TYR A 64 18.17 11.90 1.06
CA TYR A 64 17.50 12.63 -0.03
C TYR A 64 17.75 12.03 -1.41
N SER A 65 18.67 11.07 -1.54
CA SER A 65 19.06 10.47 -2.82
C SER A 65 17.87 10.01 -3.67
N SER A 66 16.95 9.22 -3.10
CA SER A 66 15.76 8.74 -3.82
C SER A 66 14.75 9.84 -4.14
N VAL A 67 14.70 10.92 -3.35
CA VAL A 67 13.78 12.05 -3.59
C VAL A 67 14.31 12.93 -4.73
N LEU A 68 15.63 13.07 -4.85
CA LEU A 68 16.25 13.87 -5.90
C LEU A 68 16.00 13.31 -7.30
N GLU A 69 15.76 12.01 -7.42
CA GLU A 69 15.41 11.30 -8.67
C GLU A 69 13.93 11.44 -9.08
N VAL A 70 13.08 12.01 -8.21
CA VAL A 70 11.64 12.17 -8.48
C VAL A 70 11.42 13.27 -9.51
N GLU A 71 10.52 13.03 -10.46
CA GLU A 71 10.13 14.02 -11.46
C GLU A 71 9.43 15.23 -10.85
N ILE A 72 9.69 16.42 -11.41
CA ILE A 72 9.04 17.67 -11.00
C ILE A 72 7.52 17.62 -11.25
N SER A 73 7.07 16.85 -12.24
CA SER A 73 5.65 16.58 -12.53
C SER A 73 4.93 15.99 -11.29
N GLU A 74 5.54 14.99 -10.64
CA GLU A 74 5.02 14.36 -9.43
C GLU A 74 5.04 15.32 -8.24
N PHE A 75 6.12 16.10 -8.08
CA PHE A 75 6.20 17.14 -7.05
C PHE A 75 5.09 18.19 -7.21
N LYS A 76 4.81 18.65 -8.44
CA LYS A 76 3.70 19.57 -8.74
C LYS A 76 2.36 18.96 -8.37
N ALA A 77 2.14 17.70 -8.73
CA ALA A 77 0.91 16.98 -8.41
C ALA A 77 0.70 16.90 -6.90
N LEU A 78 1.74 16.54 -6.15
CA LEU A 78 1.72 16.52 -4.68
C LEU A 78 1.44 17.90 -4.09
N ALA A 79 2.12 18.95 -4.55
CA ALA A 79 1.94 20.31 -4.07
C ALA A 79 0.52 20.85 -4.34
N ASN A 80 -0.05 20.52 -5.50
CA ASN A 80 -1.43 20.88 -5.83
C ASN A 80 -2.44 20.11 -4.99
N TYR A 81 -2.19 18.82 -4.74
CA TYR A 81 -3.00 17.99 -3.86
C TYR A 81 -3.00 18.52 -2.42
N LEU A 82 -1.84 18.89 -1.87
CA LEU A 82 -1.71 19.44 -0.50
C LEU A 82 -2.46 20.77 -0.30
N LYS A 83 -2.70 21.54 -1.37
CA LYS A 83 -3.48 22.80 -1.30
C LYS A 83 -4.98 22.58 -1.13
N ILE A 84 -5.50 21.38 -1.46
CA ILE A 84 -6.92 21.05 -1.37
C ILE A 84 -7.06 19.60 -0.86
N PRO A 85 -6.85 19.35 0.45
CA PRO A 85 -6.91 18.00 1.00
C PRO A 85 -8.37 17.56 1.19
N ASN A 86 -9.07 17.31 0.09
CA ASN A 86 -10.42 16.72 0.08
C ASN A 86 -10.38 15.20 0.26
N VAL A 87 -9.18 14.60 0.16
CA VAL A 87 -8.94 13.17 0.26
C VAL A 87 -7.77 12.98 1.21
N SER A 88 -7.92 12.15 2.24
CA SER A 88 -6.82 11.80 3.16
C SER A 88 -6.07 10.59 2.59
N THR A 89 -4.79 10.74 2.27
CA THR A 89 -3.91 9.63 1.93
C THR A 89 -3.26 9.06 3.20
N GLN A 90 -2.79 7.81 3.14
CA GLN A 90 -2.25 7.03 4.28
C GLN A 90 -1.13 7.72 5.09
N HIS A 91 -0.56 8.82 4.62
CA HIS A 91 0.53 9.54 5.28
C HIS A 91 0.10 10.80 6.03
N GLY A 92 -1.21 11.10 6.13
CA GLY A 92 -1.68 12.12 7.08
C GLY A 92 -1.16 11.79 8.47
N VAL A 93 -0.41 12.69 9.09
CA VAL A 93 0.24 12.45 10.40
C VAL A 93 -0.82 11.95 11.38
N LYS A 94 -0.47 10.99 12.24
CA LYS A 94 -1.34 10.48 13.32
C LYS A 94 -1.80 11.69 14.15
N GLY A 95 -3.02 12.20 13.92
CA GLY A 95 -3.50 13.46 14.48
C GLY A 95 -4.33 14.32 13.53
N GLU A 96 -4.14 14.20 12.21
CA GLU A 96 -5.02 14.82 11.21
C GLU A 96 -6.31 14.01 11.12
N SER A 97 -7.30 14.47 11.86
CA SER A 97 -8.63 13.88 11.97
C SER A 97 -9.64 14.89 11.44
N HIS A 98 -10.65 14.39 10.74
CA HIS A 98 -11.67 15.19 10.08
C HIS A 98 -13.00 15.07 10.84
N GLU A 99 -13.84 16.10 10.79
CA GLU A 99 -15.17 16.05 11.43
C GLU A 99 -16.03 14.93 10.85
N THR A 100 -15.98 14.76 9.53
CA THR A 100 -16.72 13.74 8.79
C THR A 100 -15.77 13.01 7.84
N VAL A 101 -15.86 11.68 7.81
CA VAL A 101 -15.12 10.82 6.87
C VAL A 101 -16.11 9.93 6.12
N PHE A 102 -15.94 9.91 4.80
CA PHE A 102 -16.56 8.93 3.92
C PHE A 102 -15.53 7.87 3.56
N PHE A 103 -15.79 6.62 3.97
CA PHE A 103 -14.95 5.48 3.63
C PHE A 103 -15.60 4.71 2.49
N ILE A 104 -14.94 4.68 1.33
CA ILE A 104 -15.40 3.91 0.17
C ILE A 104 -14.67 2.58 0.18
N ALA A 105 -15.39 1.49 0.44
CA ALA A 105 -14.81 0.15 0.51
C ALA A 105 -14.65 -0.44 -0.90
N GLU A 106 -13.40 -0.64 -1.33
CA GLU A 106 -13.09 -1.21 -2.64
C GLU A 106 -11.94 -2.21 -2.57
N ASP A 107 -11.95 -3.16 -3.50
CA ASP A 107 -10.83 -4.05 -3.75
C ASP A 107 -9.83 -3.41 -4.72
N SER A 108 -8.55 -3.73 -4.56
CA SER A 108 -7.48 -3.43 -5.51
C SER A 108 -6.67 -4.70 -5.75
N ASN A 109 -6.58 -5.12 -7.02
CA ASN A 109 -5.71 -6.23 -7.43
C ASN A 109 -4.34 -5.72 -7.94
N SER A 110 -4.21 -4.42 -8.16
CA SER A 110 -2.96 -3.74 -8.49
C SER A 110 -2.22 -3.29 -7.23
N THR A 111 -1.03 -2.73 -7.35
CA THR A 111 -0.28 -2.21 -6.19
C THR A 111 -0.90 -0.88 -5.71
N PRO A 112 -1.28 -0.75 -4.42
CA PRO A 112 -1.24 -1.76 -3.36
C PRO A 112 -2.42 -2.76 -3.43
N VAL A 113 -2.12 -4.03 -3.16
CA VAL A 113 -3.14 -5.11 -3.17
C VAL A 113 -4.00 -4.99 -1.91
N VAL A 114 -5.32 -4.87 -2.12
CA VAL A 114 -6.32 -4.69 -1.08
C VAL A 114 -7.52 -5.58 -1.39
N HIS A 115 -7.95 -6.39 -0.42
CA HIS A 115 -9.12 -7.24 -0.55
C HIS A 115 -10.13 -6.93 0.56
N MET A 116 -10.78 -5.76 0.45
CA MET A 116 -11.73 -5.23 1.42
C MET A 116 -12.92 -6.17 1.62
N TYR A 117 -13.48 -6.72 0.55
CA TYR A 117 -14.62 -7.63 0.65
C TYR A 117 -14.24 -8.96 1.30
N ARG A 118 -13.02 -9.46 1.06
CA ARG A 118 -12.51 -10.66 1.76
C ARG A 118 -12.29 -10.40 3.25
N PHE A 119 -11.78 -9.21 3.59
CA PHE A 119 -11.66 -8.79 4.98
C PHE A 119 -13.03 -8.67 5.66
N PHE A 120 -14.02 -8.01 5.05
CA PHE A 120 -15.37 -7.90 5.62
C PHE A 120 -16.06 -9.26 5.79
N LYS A 121 -15.84 -10.19 4.87
CA LYS A 121 -16.32 -11.57 5.05
C LYS A 121 -15.70 -12.20 6.30
N LEU A 122 -14.39 -12.13 6.48
CA LEU A 122 -13.71 -12.66 7.67
C LEU A 122 -14.21 -11.98 8.96
N TRP A 123 -14.24 -10.65 8.97
CA TRP A 123 -14.62 -9.86 10.14
C TRP A 123 -16.09 -10.03 10.55
N SER A 124 -16.98 -10.32 9.60
CA SER A 124 -18.40 -10.59 9.89
C SER A 124 -18.65 -11.94 10.58
N HIS A 125 -17.69 -12.87 10.55
CA HIS A 125 -17.81 -14.20 11.15
C HIS A 125 -16.91 -14.39 12.38
N THR A 126 -15.94 -13.51 12.62
CA THR A 126 -14.96 -13.68 13.71
C THR A 126 -14.42 -12.34 14.20
N ASP A 127 -14.24 -12.24 15.52
CA ASP A 127 -13.48 -11.15 16.13
C ASP A 127 -11.98 -11.38 15.92
N ILE A 128 -11.39 -10.49 15.11
CA ILE A 128 -9.96 -10.53 14.79
C ILE A 128 -9.28 -9.22 15.20
N SER A 129 -8.14 -9.34 15.88
CA SER A 129 -7.25 -8.21 16.15
C SER A 129 -6.17 -8.10 15.07
N LEU A 130 -5.62 -6.90 14.88
CA LEU A 130 -4.49 -6.69 13.98
C LEU A 130 -3.32 -7.62 14.35
N ASN A 131 -2.98 -7.71 15.65
CA ASN A 131 -1.89 -8.55 16.14
C ASN A 131 -2.09 -10.03 15.80
N SER A 132 -3.31 -10.56 15.98
CA SER A 132 -3.61 -11.96 15.62
C SER A 132 -3.53 -12.20 14.12
N PHE A 133 -3.92 -11.21 13.31
CA PHE A 133 -3.87 -11.32 11.85
C PHE A 133 -2.43 -11.24 11.35
N GLU A 134 -1.62 -10.31 11.87
CA GLU A 134 -0.19 -10.19 11.55
C GLU A 134 0.58 -11.45 11.97
N SER A 135 0.34 -11.96 13.18
CA SER A 135 0.98 -13.19 13.65
C SER A 135 0.69 -14.37 12.73
N PHE A 136 -0.59 -14.56 12.36
CA PHE A 136 -0.98 -15.58 11.39
C PHE A 136 -0.30 -15.38 10.03
N TYR A 137 -0.30 -14.15 9.51
CA TYR A 137 0.32 -13.85 8.22
C TYR A 137 1.81 -14.21 8.21
N TYR A 138 2.58 -13.81 9.23
CA TYR A 138 4.00 -14.12 9.30
C TYR A 138 4.26 -15.62 9.44
N ASP A 139 3.45 -16.34 10.22
CA ASP A 139 3.57 -17.79 10.34
C ASP A 139 3.20 -18.51 9.04
N TYR A 140 2.16 -18.05 8.34
CA TYR A 140 1.78 -18.57 7.03
C TYR A 140 2.88 -18.33 5.98
N VAL A 141 3.51 -17.15 5.97
CA VAL A 141 4.64 -16.84 5.09
C VAL A 141 5.84 -17.74 5.37
N LYS A 142 6.13 -18.07 6.64
CA LYS A 142 7.19 -19.05 6.99
C LYS A 142 6.89 -20.43 6.37
N TRP A 143 5.64 -20.89 6.42
CA TRP A 143 5.22 -22.14 5.79
C TRP A 143 5.41 -22.12 4.26
N ILE A 144 5.04 -21.02 3.62
CA ILE A 144 5.24 -20.82 2.18
C ILE A 144 6.74 -20.90 1.84
N ASN A 145 7.56 -20.12 2.54
CA ASN A 145 9.00 -20.04 2.28
C ASN A 145 9.72 -21.37 2.53
N ALA A 146 9.37 -22.09 3.60
CA ALA A 146 9.91 -23.43 3.85
C ALA A 146 9.53 -24.42 2.73
N THR A 147 8.31 -24.32 2.20
CA THR A 147 7.84 -25.16 1.09
C THR A 147 8.58 -24.84 -0.20
N ILE A 148 8.72 -23.55 -0.54
CA ILE A 148 9.49 -23.09 -1.71
C ILE A 148 10.96 -23.50 -1.61
N HIS A 149 11.57 -23.34 -0.44
CA HIS A 149 12.96 -23.72 -0.20
C HIS A 149 13.19 -25.23 -0.45
N TYR A 150 12.28 -26.08 0.01
CA TYR A 150 12.36 -27.52 -0.25
C TYR A 150 12.19 -27.88 -1.73
N LEU A 151 11.24 -27.22 -2.41
CA LEU A 151 10.95 -27.50 -3.82
C LEU A 151 12.02 -26.94 -4.77
N GLY A 152 12.68 -25.85 -4.38
CA GLY A 152 13.60 -25.09 -5.24
C GLY A 152 12.90 -24.19 -6.26
N PHE A 153 11.57 -24.04 -6.19
CA PHE A 153 10.78 -23.20 -7.09
C PHE A 153 9.48 -22.71 -6.43
N LYS A 154 8.89 -21.63 -6.98
CA LYS A 154 7.57 -21.13 -6.54
C LYS A 154 6.46 -21.97 -7.14
N LEU A 155 5.39 -22.22 -6.39
CA LEU A 155 4.25 -22.99 -6.92
C LEU A 155 3.57 -22.30 -8.11
N SER A 156 3.68 -20.98 -8.27
CA SER A 156 3.26 -20.28 -9.49
C SER A 156 3.89 -20.86 -10.77
N ASP A 157 5.09 -21.41 -10.64
CA ASP A 157 5.93 -21.89 -11.74
C ASP A 157 5.83 -23.41 -11.92
N ILE A 158 5.02 -24.09 -11.09
CA ILE A 158 4.84 -25.53 -11.16
C ILE A 158 4.21 -25.94 -12.51
N ASN A 159 4.73 -27.01 -13.09
CA ASN A 159 4.22 -27.63 -14.31
C ASN A 159 3.89 -29.10 -14.06
N LYS A 160 3.40 -29.82 -15.08
CA LYS A 160 2.96 -31.22 -14.92
C LYS A 160 4.09 -32.15 -14.48
N ALA A 161 5.31 -31.97 -14.99
CA ALA A 161 6.46 -32.79 -14.63
C ALA A 161 6.88 -32.55 -13.18
N LEU A 162 7.06 -31.27 -12.79
CA LEU A 162 7.40 -30.88 -11.42
C LEU A 162 6.32 -31.33 -10.43
N HIS A 163 5.04 -31.16 -10.77
CA HIS A 163 3.94 -31.63 -9.94
C HIS A 163 4.01 -33.15 -9.74
N GLY A 164 4.19 -33.92 -10.82
CA GLY A 164 4.32 -35.38 -10.72
C GLY A 164 5.49 -35.81 -9.83
N GLN A 165 6.63 -35.12 -9.93
CA GLN A 165 7.83 -35.40 -9.11
C GLN A 165 7.63 -35.08 -7.63
N HIS A 166 6.91 -34.00 -7.31
CA HIS A 166 6.78 -33.48 -5.93
C HIS A 166 5.41 -33.72 -5.29
N GLN A 167 4.50 -34.44 -5.94
CA GLN A 167 3.11 -34.59 -5.49
C GLN A 167 3.00 -35.15 -4.07
N ASP A 168 3.74 -36.20 -3.76
CA ASP A 168 3.67 -36.86 -2.45
C ASP A 168 4.11 -35.92 -1.32
N TYR A 169 5.18 -35.15 -1.56
CA TYR A 169 5.62 -34.11 -0.63
C TYR A 169 4.56 -33.03 -0.48
N LEU A 170 4.01 -32.50 -1.57
CA LEU A 170 2.99 -31.46 -1.54
C LEU A 170 1.74 -31.92 -0.78
N VAL A 171 1.25 -33.13 -1.06
CA VAL A 171 0.08 -33.69 -0.36
C VAL A 171 0.35 -33.85 1.13
N ALA A 172 1.53 -34.35 1.51
CA ALA A 172 1.93 -34.46 2.92
C ALA A 172 2.01 -33.07 3.59
N LYS A 173 2.66 -32.11 2.93
CA LYS A 173 2.85 -30.75 3.44
C LYS A 173 1.53 -29.99 3.60
N VAL A 174 0.60 -30.17 2.65
CA VAL A 174 -0.74 -29.58 2.75
C VAL A 174 -1.52 -30.16 3.93
N LYS A 175 -1.48 -31.48 4.15
CA LYS A 175 -2.11 -32.10 5.32
C LYS A 175 -1.53 -31.57 6.63
N GLU A 176 -0.21 -31.46 6.72
CA GLU A 176 0.50 -30.90 7.87
C GLU A 176 0.08 -29.45 8.15
N LEU A 177 -0.02 -28.63 7.10
CA LEU A 177 -0.43 -27.23 7.21
C LEU A 177 -1.89 -27.08 7.67
N ILE A 178 -2.81 -27.86 7.09
CA ILE A 178 -4.23 -27.84 7.51
C ILE A 178 -4.34 -28.22 8.99
N GLU A 179 -3.65 -29.28 9.42
CA GLU A 179 -3.68 -29.71 10.83
C GLU A 179 -3.09 -28.64 11.75
N ASN A 180 -1.98 -28.01 11.35
CA ASN A 180 -1.35 -26.93 12.12
C ASN A 180 -2.28 -25.72 12.31
N PHE A 181 -3.13 -25.42 11.33
CA PHE A 181 -4.04 -24.26 11.35
C PHE A 181 -5.53 -24.61 11.54
N LYS A 182 -5.86 -25.84 11.96
CA LYS A 182 -7.26 -26.33 12.04
C LYS A 182 -8.20 -25.46 12.89
N ASP A 183 -7.64 -24.86 13.95
CA ASP A 183 -8.38 -24.01 14.90
C ASP A 183 -8.24 -22.52 14.56
N ASN A 184 -7.51 -22.17 13.49
CA ASN A 184 -7.31 -20.79 13.07
C ASN A 184 -8.40 -20.33 12.09
N MET A 185 -9.26 -19.42 12.54
CA MET A 185 -10.37 -18.90 11.74
C MET A 185 -9.93 -18.11 10.50
N ILE A 186 -8.77 -17.44 10.56
CA ILE A 186 -8.22 -16.70 9.42
C ILE A 186 -7.82 -17.68 8.31
N PHE A 187 -7.16 -18.78 8.66
CA PHE A 187 -6.85 -19.85 7.72
C PHE A 187 -8.12 -20.46 7.11
N ARG A 188 -9.10 -20.78 7.95
CA ARG A 188 -10.39 -21.36 7.52
C ARG A 188 -11.07 -20.50 6.46
N GLU A 189 -11.22 -19.20 6.73
CA GLU A 189 -11.95 -18.31 5.83
C GLU A 189 -11.16 -17.88 4.59
N LEU A 190 -9.84 -17.71 4.70
CA LEU A 190 -9.05 -17.14 3.61
C LEU A 190 -8.32 -18.17 2.74
N CYS A 191 -8.01 -19.34 3.27
CA CYS A 191 -7.03 -20.25 2.67
C CYS A 191 -7.55 -21.67 2.50
N GLU A 192 -8.19 -22.25 3.52
CA GLU A 192 -8.46 -23.69 3.67
C GLU A 192 -9.08 -24.32 2.41
N ARG A 193 -10.04 -23.66 1.78
CA ARG A 193 -10.70 -24.16 0.56
C ARG A 193 -9.70 -24.53 -0.54
N SER A 194 -8.69 -23.69 -0.80
CA SER A 194 -7.69 -23.96 -1.85
C SER A 194 -6.85 -25.20 -1.55
N TYR A 195 -6.56 -25.44 -0.26
CA TYR A 195 -5.83 -26.61 0.21
C TYR A 195 -6.69 -27.89 0.14
N LEU A 196 -7.97 -27.80 0.51
CA LEU A 196 -8.92 -28.91 0.37
C LEU A 196 -9.16 -29.28 -1.10
N ASP A 197 -9.28 -28.29 -1.98
CA ASP A 197 -9.42 -28.49 -3.43
C ASP A 197 -8.18 -29.23 -4.00
N TYR A 198 -6.98 -28.90 -3.50
CA TYR A 198 -5.76 -29.63 -3.86
C TYR A 198 -5.78 -31.09 -3.37
N LEU A 199 -6.16 -31.35 -2.11
CA LEU A 199 -6.25 -32.71 -1.59
C LEU A 199 -7.30 -33.57 -2.32
N SER A 200 -8.42 -32.96 -2.70
CA SER A 200 -9.49 -33.62 -3.47
C SER A 200 -9.06 -33.96 -4.89
N LYS A 201 -8.34 -33.03 -5.56
CA LYS A 201 -7.86 -33.21 -6.92
C LYS A 201 -6.44 -32.67 -7.09
N PRO A 202 -5.40 -33.44 -6.72
CA PRO A 202 -4.01 -33.00 -6.82
C PRO A 202 -3.59 -32.80 -8.27
N ASN A 203 -3.54 -31.56 -8.73
CA ASN A 203 -3.12 -31.21 -10.08
C ASN A 203 -2.43 -29.85 -10.09
N VAL A 204 -1.82 -29.50 -11.23
CA VAL A 204 -1.08 -28.23 -11.40
C VAL A 204 -1.93 -27.01 -11.05
N THR A 205 -3.19 -26.97 -11.48
CA THR A 205 -4.09 -25.82 -11.23
C THR A 205 -4.39 -25.65 -9.75
N THR A 206 -4.78 -26.73 -9.06
CA THR A 206 -5.08 -26.66 -7.62
C THR A 206 -3.82 -26.46 -6.78
N ALA A 207 -2.67 -26.97 -7.21
CA ALA A 207 -1.38 -26.70 -6.58
C ALA A 207 -1.02 -25.22 -6.65
N LYS A 208 -1.22 -24.57 -7.81
CA LYS A 208 -0.96 -23.13 -7.99
C LYS A 208 -1.80 -22.27 -7.06
N GLU A 209 -2.97 -22.73 -6.64
CA GLU A 209 -3.82 -22.00 -5.70
C GLU A 209 -3.35 -22.11 -4.24
N CYS A 210 -2.51 -23.08 -3.90
CA CYS A 210 -1.93 -23.21 -2.57
C CYS A 210 -0.70 -22.31 -2.37
N PHE A 211 -0.31 -22.09 -1.12
CA PHE A 211 0.93 -21.39 -0.74
C PHE A 211 1.10 -19.99 -1.37
N LYS A 212 -0.01 -19.29 -1.59
CA LYS A 212 -0.03 -17.91 -2.11
C LYS A 212 -0.11 -16.92 -0.96
N GLU A 213 0.92 -16.10 -0.82
CA GLU A 213 0.94 -15.01 0.17
C GLU A 213 -0.23 -14.02 -0.02
N SER A 214 -0.56 -13.71 -1.28
CA SER A 214 -1.66 -12.81 -1.65
C SER A 214 -3.03 -13.28 -1.14
N GLN A 215 -3.20 -14.56 -0.80
CA GLN A 215 -4.44 -15.03 -0.17
C GLN A 215 -4.71 -14.36 1.17
N VAL A 216 -3.65 -13.99 1.90
CA VAL A 216 -3.75 -13.41 3.25
C VAL A 216 -3.41 -11.93 3.22
N TYR A 217 -2.35 -11.56 2.50
CA TYR A 217 -1.81 -10.20 2.51
C TYR A 217 -2.83 -9.13 2.13
N GLY A 218 -3.61 -9.34 1.05
CA GLY A 218 -4.59 -8.35 0.61
C GLY A 218 -5.69 -8.07 1.64
N ALA A 219 -6.12 -9.09 2.38
CA ALA A 219 -7.11 -8.93 3.46
C ALA A 219 -6.49 -8.27 4.70
N LEU A 220 -5.22 -8.55 5.01
CA LEU A 220 -4.48 -7.86 6.07
C LEU A 220 -4.28 -6.36 5.74
N CYS A 221 -3.94 -6.03 4.50
CA CYS A 221 -3.87 -4.65 4.01
C CYS A 221 -5.22 -3.94 4.13
N ALA A 222 -6.31 -4.61 3.76
CA ALA A 222 -7.65 -4.09 3.94
C ALA A 222 -7.98 -3.80 5.41
N TYR A 223 -7.62 -4.70 6.34
CA TYR A 223 -7.77 -4.44 7.77
C TYR A 223 -7.05 -3.15 8.17
N ARG A 224 -5.77 -3.01 7.80
CA ARG A 224 -4.96 -1.82 8.16
C ARG A 224 -5.57 -0.55 7.59
N LEU A 225 -6.01 -0.58 6.33
CA LEU A 225 -6.70 0.53 5.67
C LEU A 225 -8.00 0.89 6.37
N PHE A 226 -8.82 -0.11 6.68
CA PHE A 226 -10.09 0.08 7.36
C PHE A 226 -9.88 0.68 8.76
N TYR A 227 -8.96 0.11 9.55
CA TYR A 227 -8.59 0.64 10.86
C TYR A 227 -8.16 2.10 10.79
N VAL A 228 -7.25 2.44 9.87
CA VAL A 228 -6.80 3.82 9.68
C VAL A 228 -7.97 4.70 9.26
N GLY A 229 -8.77 4.30 8.26
CA GLY A 229 -9.91 5.06 7.78
C GLY A 229 -10.94 5.35 8.88
N CYS A 230 -11.27 4.36 9.70
CA CYS A 230 -12.15 4.52 10.85
C CYS A 230 -11.59 5.51 11.88
N SER A 231 -10.28 5.47 12.15
CA SER A 231 -9.62 6.34 13.14
C SER A 231 -9.53 7.82 12.74
N ARG A 232 -9.84 8.17 11.48
CA ARG A 232 -9.77 9.56 10.99
C ARG A 232 -11.01 10.37 11.32
N ALA A 233 -12.15 9.74 11.60
CA ALA A 233 -13.39 10.42 11.89
C ALA A 233 -13.43 10.91 13.35
N LYS A 234 -13.68 12.20 13.57
CA LYS A 234 -13.95 12.76 14.92
C LYS A 234 -15.40 12.63 15.33
N ARG A 235 -16.33 12.81 14.38
CA ARG A 235 -17.77 12.80 14.66
C ARG A 235 -18.52 11.81 13.79
N ASN A 236 -18.43 11.95 12.46
CA ASN A 236 -19.23 11.16 11.54
C ASN A 236 -18.34 10.26 10.69
N LEU A 237 -18.68 8.97 10.64
CA LEU A 237 -18.05 8.00 9.76
C LEU A 237 -19.14 7.28 8.97
N THR A 238 -19.11 7.45 7.65
CA THR A 238 -20.03 6.77 6.73
C THR A 238 -19.23 5.82 5.85
N ILE A 239 -19.65 4.56 5.78
CA ILE A 239 -18.97 3.52 5.01
C ILE A 239 -19.86 3.12 3.84
N PHE A 240 -19.38 3.29 2.62
CA PHE A 240 -20.03 2.84 1.40
C PHE A 240 -19.49 1.48 1.00
N ILE A 241 -20.40 0.52 0.76
CA ILE A 241 -20.08 -0.87 0.42
C ILE A 241 -20.95 -1.26 -0.77
N ASP A 242 -20.36 -1.81 -1.83
CA ASP A 242 -21.12 -2.39 -2.94
C ASP A 242 -21.88 -3.64 -2.46
N LYS A 243 -23.20 -3.55 -2.47
CA LYS A 243 -24.10 -4.63 -2.05
C LYS A 243 -23.87 -5.92 -2.83
N SER A 244 -23.62 -5.83 -4.14
CA SER A 244 -23.42 -6.99 -5.01
C SER A 244 -22.20 -7.83 -4.63
N LYS A 245 -21.22 -7.22 -3.94
CA LYS A 245 -19.99 -7.88 -3.49
C LYS A 245 -20.14 -8.57 -2.13
N ILE A 246 -21.20 -8.26 -1.40
CA ILE A 246 -21.44 -8.78 -0.06
C ILE A 246 -22.66 -9.70 0.04
N ASP A 247 -23.42 -9.92 -1.04
CA ASP A 247 -24.68 -10.68 -1.03
C ASP A 247 -24.61 -12.02 -0.26
N SER A 248 -23.49 -12.74 -0.39
CA SER A 248 -23.30 -14.05 0.27
C SER A 248 -23.08 -13.98 1.80
N TYR A 249 -22.82 -12.80 2.36
CA TYR A 249 -22.56 -12.59 3.80
C TYR A 249 -23.13 -11.26 4.34
N ALA A 250 -24.06 -10.62 3.61
CA ALA A 250 -24.56 -9.29 3.93
C ALA A 250 -25.25 -9.25 5.30
N VAL A 251 -26.02 -10.29 5.63
CA VAL A 251 -26.73 -10.39 6.92
C VAL A 251 -25.74 -10.37 8.10
N GLN A 252 -24.67 -11.16 8.00
CA GLN A 252 -23.62 -11.24 9.01
C GLN A 252 -22.87 -9.92 9.10
N LEU A 253 -22.54 -9.30 7.97
CA LEU A 253 -21.84 -8.03 7.93
C LEU A 253 -22.68 -6.90 8.54
N PHE A 254 -23.97 -6.80 8.21
CA PHE A 254 -24.87 -5.81 8.79
C PHE A 254 -25.02 -5.99 10.29
N LYS A 255 -25.13 -7.24 10.75
CA LYS A 255 -25.12 -7.55 12.18
C LYS A 255 -23.83 -7.06 12.82
N LYS A 256 -22.68 -7.34 12.21
CA LYS A 256 -21.37 -6.91 12.72
C LYS A 256 -21.24 -5.39 12.83
N PHE A 257 -21.66 -4.66 11.81
CA PHE A 257 -21.66 -3.20 11.83
C PHE A 257 -22.54 -2.62 12.93
N ARG A 258 -23.74 -3.18 13.14
CA ARG A 258 -24.63 -2.77 14.24
C ARG A 258 -24.04 -3.08 15.61
N GLU A 259 -23.40 -4.24 15.77
CA GLU A 259 -22.72 -4.63 17.02
C GLU A 259 -21.62 -3.64 17.41
N VAL A 260 -20.93 -3.04 16.43
CA VAL A 260 -19.89 -2.03 16.67
C VAL A 260 -20.41 -0.58 16.61
N GLY A 261 -21.73 -0.38 16.55
CA GLY A 261 -22.38 0.92 16.73
C GLY A 261 -22.77 1.67 15.47
N PHE A 262 -22.72 1.05 14.28
CA PHE A 262 -23.20 1.68 13.05
C PHE A 262 -24.70 1.49 12.83
N GLU A 263 -25.33 2.54 12.30
CA GLU A 263 -26.62 2.43 11.62
C GLU A 263 -26.40 1.94 10.18
N VAL A 264 -27.25 1.01 9.71
CA VAL A 264 -27.10 0.38 8.39
C VAL A 264 -28.33 0.68 7.56
N GLU A 265 -28.13 1.49 6.51
CA GLU A 265 -29.13 1.83 5.50
C GLU A 265 -28.91 0.99 4.23
N ASN A 266 -29.99 0.64 3.53
CA ASN A 266 -29.98 -0.26 2.36
C ASN A 266 -30.55 0.41 1.11
#